data_AF-A0A6P6B884-F1
#
_entry.id   AF-A0A6P6B884-F1
#
_cell.length_a   1.000
_cell.length_b   1.000
_cell.length_c   1.000
_cell.angle_alpha   90.00
_cell.angle_beta   90.00
_cell.angle_gamma   90.00
#
_symmetry.space_group_name_H-M   'P 1'
#
loop_
_entity.id
_entity.type
_entity.pdbx_description
1 polymer ?
#
loop_
_entity_poly.entity_id
_entity_poly.type
_entity_poly.pdbx_seq_one_letter_code
_entity_poly.pdbx_strand_id
1 'polypeptide(L)'
;MRWSAARGGGLGLAAMIYVLVDYLRNVSPMWHERLQPLLWSLLALVAITRVPFYRHWNAEFRAAFPFLASIIFMLSALLFEALSVRFVTAVLGLDWHSDTHPLPDTGQWLLLALNEKLPEAVVEILRAHIIGLHHFLMLFIMLAFSVLFDSVKAPGLGLGARYMFTMAIGRLLRAVTFVSTILPSARPWCASARFSIPGHPHHWAQKYYVPYASDANAIRQVIQQDIAYAGTSKYLDDYRPDWGSMSFLIDFLRPTPSEGSSWYNLLKKAGGGCNDLLYSGHMLVAVLTAMAWTEAHGGFSSALIWLLVMHSAQREIRERHHYTVDCIVAIYVGILLWKMTGFVWSAKDRTRDSRLTKLGKIQGRLLQAAKDSDMDEVRELLKDVELGNQESPKKGSSKVMWLFACGTIFFSLTIVVLAFTWTSDG
;
A
#
# COMPACT_ATOMS: atom_id res chain seq x y z
N MET A 1 -22.05 15.06 -17.28
CA MET A 1 -21.14 13.96 -16.89
C MET A 1 -21.17 12.88 -17.97
N ARG A 2 -20.24 12.92 -18.93
CA ARG A 2 -20.15 11.90 -19.99
C ARG A 2 -19.30 10.74 -19.47
N TRP A 3 -19.96 9.62 -19.19
CA TRP A 3 -19.29 8.35 -18.91
C TRP A 3 -18.64 7.89 -20.23
N SER A 4 -17.31 7.86 -20.28
CA SER A 4 -16.62 7.28 -21.43
C SER A 4 -16.67 5.75 -21.32
N ALA A 5 -17.20 5.14 -22.37
CA ALA A 5 -17.33 3.71 -22.51
C ALA A 5 -15.95 3.02 -22.50
N ALA A 6 -15.83 2.02 -21.63
CA ALA A 6 -15.17 0.73 -21.80
C ALA A 6 -14.17 0.58 -22.98
N ARG A 7 -13.00 1.22 -22.90
CA ARG A 7 -11.80 0.81 -23.67
C ARG A 7 -10.67 0.25 -22.81
N GLY A 8 -10.88 0.06 -21.49
CA GLY A 8 -9.84 -0.40 -20.55
C GLY A 8 -10.35 -1.28 -19.40
N GLY A 9 -11.46 -2.00 -19.57
CA GLY A 9 -12.11 -2.75 -18.48
C GLY A 9 -11.45 -4.06 -18.02
N GLY A 10 -10.44 -4.56 -18.74
CA GLY A 10 -9.85 -5.88 -18.48
C GLY A 10 -9.04 -5.97 -17.18
N LEU A 11 -8.28 -4.92 -16.84
CA LEU A 11 -7.40 -4.95 -15.66
C LEU A 11 -8.19 -4.85 -14.35
N GLY A 12 -9.24 -4.02 -14.31
CA GLY A 12 -10.15 -3.94 -13.15
C GLY A 12 -10.75 -5.30 -12.82
N LEU A 13 -11.18 -6.04 -13.85
CA LEU A 13 -11.70 -7.39 -13.68
C LEU A 13 -10.59 -8.37 -13.24
N ALA A 14 -9.39 -8.31 -13.83
CA ALA A 14 -8.27 -9.17 -13.46
C ALA A 14 -7.81 -8.96 -12.01
N ALA A 15 -7.78 -7.71 -11.55
CA ALA A 15 -7.48 -7.36 -10.16
C ALA A 15 -8.54 -7.92 -9.19
N MET A 16 -9.82 -7.84 -9.54
CA MET A 16 -10.87 -8.42 -8.71
C MET A 16 -10.85 -9.95 -8.72
N ILE A 17 -10.53 -10.57 -9.86
CA ILE A 17 -10.32 -12.02 -9.95
C ILE A 17 -9.15 -12.43 -9.06
N TYR A 18 -8.05 -11.67 -9.05
CA TYR A 18 -6.92 -11.94 -8.17
C TYR A 18 -7.33 -11.94 -6.70
N VAL A 19 -8.00 -10.88 -6.22
CA VAL A 19 -8.47 -10.80 -4.82
C VAL A 19 -9.44 -11.96 -4.50
N LEU A 20 -10.33 -12.31 -5.43
CA LEU A 20 -11.27 -13.41 -5.24
C LEU A 20 -10.56 -14.78 -5.18
N VAL A 21 -9.60 -15.02 -6.07
CA VAL A 21 -8.82 -16.27 -6.11
C VAL A 21 -7.90 -16.40 -4.89
N ASP A 22 -7.36 -15.28 -4.38
CA ASP A 22 -6.60 -15.30 -3.13
C ASP A 22 -7.51 -15.56 -1.92
N TYR A 23 -8.71 -14.98 -1.90
CA TYR A 23 -9.70 -15.24 -0.85
C TYR A 23 -10.13 -16.72 -0.78
N LEU A 24 -10.12 -17.44 -1.92
CA LEU A 24 -10.35 -18.89 -1.94
C LEU A 24 -9.35 -19.66 -1.08
N ARG A 25 -8.19 -19.09 -0.74
CA ARG A 25 -7.27 -19.71 0.21
C ARG A 25 -7.93 -19.99 1.57
N ASN A 26 -8.77 -19.06 2.03
CA ASN A 26 -9.45 -19.17 3.32
C ASN A 26 -10.70 -20.06 3.24
N VAL A 27 -11.37 -20.07 2.10
CA VAL A 27 -12.66 -20.77 1.92
C VAL A 27 -12.47 -22.19 1.37
N SER A 28 -11.55 -22.36 0.42
CA SER A 28 -11.30 -23.61 -0.29
C SER A 28 -9.85 -23.70 -0.85
N PRO A 29 -8.89 -24.14 -0.03
CA PRO A 29 -7.47 -24.24 -0.41
C PRO A 29 -7.21 -25.01 -1.72
N MET A 30 -7.95 -26.09 -1.96
CA MET A 30 -7.81 -26.92 -3.16
C MET A 30 -8.05 -26.16 -4.48
N TRP A 31 -9.01 -25.22 -4.48
CA TRP A 31 -9.30 -24.41 -5.66
C TRP A 31 -8.27 -23.29 -5.83
N HIS A 32 -7.79 -22.71 -4.72
CA HIS A 32 -6.72 -21.72 -4.71
C HIS A 32 -5.43 -22.28 -5.34
N GLU A 33 -4.98 -23.46 -4.89
CA GLU A 33 -3.79 -24.15 -5.42
C GLU A 33 -3.82 -24.38 -6.94
N ARG A 34 -5.02 -24.49 -7.54
CA ARG A 34 -5.18 -24.68 -8.98
C ARG A 34 -5.35 -23.37 -9.75
N LEU A 35 -6.14 -22.45 -9.22
CA LEU A 35 -6.54 -21.22 -9.92
C LEU A 35 -5.47 -20.13 -9.86
N GLN A 36 -4.75 -20.00 -8.76
CA GLN A 36 -3.68 -19.01 -8.61
C GLN A 36 -2.55 -19.21 -9.63
N PRO A 37 -1.92 -20.41 -9.79
CA PRO A 37 -0.88 -20.59 -10.79
C PRO A 37 -1.40 -20.43 -12.22
N LEU A 38 -2.66 -20.79 -12.48
CA LEU A 38 -3.28 -20.62 -13.80
C LEU A 38 -3.47 -19.14 -14.14
N LEU A 39 -3.98 -18.34 -13.19
CA LEU A 39 -4.14 -16.89 -13.35
C LEU A 39 -2.79 -16.23 -13.65
N TRP A 40 -1.76 -16.58 -12.88
CA TRP A 40 -0.43 -16.00 -13.04
C TRP A 40 0.28 -16.45 -14.32
N SER A 41 0.12 -17.72 -14.71
CA SER A 41 0.63 -18.22 -15.99
C SER A 41 0.01 -17.48 -17.17
N LEU A 42 -1.30 -17.21 -17.11
CA LEU A 42 -2.00 -16.45 -18.14
C LEU A 42 -1.52 -14.99 -18.18
N LEU A 43 -1.37 -14.34 -17.02
CA LEU A 43 -0.83 -12.97 -16.93
C LEU A 43 0.62 -12.89 -17.47
N ALA A 44 1.47 -13.86 -17.12
CA ALA A 44 2.84 -13.94 -17.60
C ALA A 44 2.92 -14.18 -19.12
N LEU A 45 2.13 -15.11 -19.65
CA LEU A 45 2.07 -15.37 -21.09
C LEU A 45 1.67 -14.11 -21.86
N VAL A 46 0.64 -13.41 -21.37
CA VAL A 46 0.17 -12.18 -22.01
C VAL A 46 1.22 -11.06 -21.89
N ALA A 47 1.92 -10.95 -20.76
CA ALA A 47 3.02 -9.99 -20.61
C ALA A 47 4.17 -10.27 -21.61
N ILE A 48 4.62 -11.52 -21.74
CA ILE A 48 5.69 -11.93 -22.66
C ILE A 48 5.33 -11.61 -24.11
N THR A 49 4.08 -11.88 -24.52
CA THR A 49 3.65 -11.60 -25.89
C THR A 49 3.58 -10.11 -26.22
N ARG A 50 3.32 -9.24 -25.24
CA ARG A 50 3.11 -7.79 -25.46
C ARG A 50 4.37 -6.96 -25.38
N VAL A 51 5.36 -7.36 -24.58
CA VAL A 51 6.59 -6.59 -24.38
C VAL A 51 7.34 -6.26 -25.67
N PRO A 52 7.54 -7.18 -26.64
CA PRO A 52 8.24 -6.86 -27.89
C PRO A 52 7.58 -5.73 -28.68
N PHE A 53 6.27 -5.53 -28.50
CA PHE A 53 5.48 -4.54 -29.22
C PHE A 53 5.24 -3.25 -28.41
N TYR A 54 5.77 -3.17 -27.19
CA TYR A 54 5.56 -2.02 -26.32
C TYR A 54 6.33 -0.79 -26.84
N ARG A 55 5.61 0.31 -27.06
CA ARG A 55 6.14 1.50 -27.77
C ARG A 55 6.90 2.47 -26.89
N HIS A 56 6.75 2.40 -25.58
CA HIS A 56 7.23 3.43 -24.66
C HIS A 56 8.50 3.05 -23.86
N TRP A 57 9.26 2.04 -24.32
CA TRP A 57 10.50 1.60 -23.67
C TRP A 57 11.50 2.74 -23.39
N ASN A 58 11.60 3.74 -24.27
CA ASN A 58 12.48 4.88 -24.04
C ASN A 58 12.05 5.76 -22.85
N ALA A 59 10.74 5.86 -22.60
CA ALA A 59 10.22 6.56 -21.42
C ALA A 59 10.44 5.72 -20.15
N GLU A 60 10.28 4.39 -20.22
CA GLU A 60 10.58 3.48 -19.11
C GLU A 60 12.06 3.54 -18.70
N PHE A 61 12.97 3.50 -19.68
CA PHE A 61 14.41 3.57 -19.39
C PHE A 61 14.78 4.87 -18.67
N ARG A 62 14.18 6.00 -19.09
CA ARG A 62 14.40 7.29 -18.40
C ARG A 62 13.77 7.31 -17.00
N ALA A 63 12.67 6.59 -16.79
CA ALA A 63 12.01 6.46 -15.50
C ALA A 63 12.67 5.41 -14.57
N ALA A 64 13.56 4.56 -15.07
CA ALA A 64 14.28 3.58 -14.27
C ALA A 64 15.19 4.23 -13.21
N PHE A 65 15.86 5.35 -13.55
CA PHE A 65 16.71 6.08 -12.61
C PHE A 65 15.94 6.62 -11.39
N PRO A 66 14.84 7.41 -11.55
CA PRO A 66 14.07 7.87 -10.40
C PRO A 66 13.40 6.69 -9.66
N PHE A 67 13.08 5.59 -10.34
CA PHE A 67 12.58 4.38 -9.70
C PHE A 67 13.61 3.75 -8.75
N LEU A 68 14.84 3.52 -9.22
CA LEU A 68 15.94 2.98 -8.40
C LEU A 68 16.28 3.91 -7.23
N ALA A 69 16.33 5.22 -7.47
CA ALA A 69 16.54 6.21 -6.40
C ALA A 69 15.43 6.13 -5.34
N SER A 70 14.18 5.94 -5.77
CA SER A 70 13.03 5.79 -4.86
C SER A 70 13.07 4.50 -4.06
N ILE A 71 13.56 3.39 -4.65
CA ILE A 71 13.79 2.13 -3.93
C ILE A 71 14.85 2.32 -2.84
N ILE A 72 15.99 2.92 -3.17
CA ILE A 72 17.05 3.18 -2.20
C ILE A 72 16.52 4.04 -1.05
N PHE A 73 15.78 5.10 -1.38
CA PHE A 73 15.18 5.98 -0.37
C PHE A 73 14.17 5.23 0.52
N MET A 74 13.33 4.38 -0.06
CA MET A 74 12.40 3.53 0.69
C MET A 74 13.12 2.55 1.63
N LEU A 75 14.19 1.89 1.17
CA LEU A 75 15.00 1.00 2.00
C LEU A 75 15.70 1.76 3.14
N SER A 76 16.20 2.96 2.88
CA SER A 76 16.73 3.84 3.93
C SER A 76 15.67 4.25 4.95
N ALA A 77 14.44 4.56 4.51
CA ALA A 77 13.33 4.87 5.41
C ALA A 77 12.92 3.66 6.27
N LEU A 78 12.91 2.45 5.71
CA LEU A 78 12.67 1.21 6.45
C LEU A 78 13.76 0.95 7.50
N LEU A 79 15.03 1.15 7.13
CA LEU A 79 16.14 1.04 8.08
C LEU A 79 16.01 2.07 9.19
N PHE A 80 15.67 3.32 8.87
CA PHE A 80 15.43 4.36 9.85
C PHE A 80 14.30 3.99 10.81
N GLU A 81 13.15 3.52 10.30
CA GLU A 81 12.04 3.06 11.14
C GLU A 81 12.44 1.90 12.06
N ALA A 82 13.21 0.93 11.57
CA ALA A 82 13.72 -0.16 12.39
C ALA A 82 14.63 0.33 13.53
N LEU A 83 15.50 1.30 13.24
CA LEU A 83 16.36 1.94 14.24
C LEU A 83 15.54 2.77 15.24
N SER A 84 14.51 3.48 14.78
CA SER A 84 13.58 4.25 15.61
C SER A 84 12.81 3.38 16.59
N VAL A 85 12.25 2.25 16.12
CA VAL A 85 11.58 1.26 16.98
C VAL A 85 12.54 0.74 18.04
N ARG A 86 13.76 0.38 17.65
CA ARG A 86 14.78 -0.06 18.61
C ARG A 86 15.07 1.01 19.66
N PHE A 87 15.27 2.26 19.23
CA PHE A 87 15.58 3.37 20.13
C PHE A 87 14.47 3.58 21.17
N VAL A 88 13.22 3.73 20.71
CA VAL A 88 12.05 3.93 21.59
C VAL A 88 11.92 2.81 22.61
N THR A 89 12.08 1.58 22.14
CA THR A 89 11.94 0.41 23.00
C THR A 89 13.07 0.31 24.03
N ALA A 90 14.27 0.77 23.70
CA ALA A 90 15.38 0.86 24.65
C ALA A 90 15.20 2.02 25.66
N VAL A 91 14.62 3.15 25.24
CA VAL A 91 14.42 4.35 26.09
C VAL A 91 13.34 4.13 27.14
N LEU A 92 12.19 3.57 26.76
CA LEU A 92 11.07 3.38 27.69
C LEU A 92 11.26 2.18 28.60
N GLY A 93 12.19 1.29 28.27
CA GLY A 93 12.32 0.02 28.95
C GLY A 93 11.10 -0.87 28.68
N LEU A 94 11.11 -2.02 29.33
CA LEU A 94 10.19 -3.10 29.00
C LEU A 94 8.87 -3.09 29.72
N ASP A 95 8.96 -2.67 30.97
CA ASP A 95 7.88 -2.74 31.93
C ASP A 95 6.94 -1.53 31.76
N TRP A 96 7.30 -0.54 30.92
CA TRP A 96 6.46 0.61 30.63
C TRP A 96 5.07 0.22 30.12
N HIS A 97 4.96 -0.86 29.34
CA HIS A 97 3.69 -1.31 28.76
C HIS A 97 2.77 -2.00 29.78
N SER A 98 3.34 -2.71 30.76
CA SER A 98 2.53 -3.37 31.80
C SER A 98 1.87 -2.37 32.74
N ASP A 99 2.53 -1.22 32.94
CA ASP A 99 2.11 -0.16 33.86
C ASP A 99 1.31 0.96 33.16
N THR A 100 1.47 1.10 31.84
CA THR A 100 0.79 2.14 31.05
C THR A 100 -0.43 1.59 30.32
N HIS A 101 -1.60 2.04 30.74
CA HIS A 101 -2.88 1.70 30.12
C HIS A 101 -3.01 2.23 28.68
N PRO A 102 -3.56 1.46 27.72
CA PRO A 102 -3.90 1.96 26.39
C PRO A 102 -4.93 3.09 26.45
N LEU A 103 -4.97 3.87 25.38
CA LEU A 103 -5.89 4.99 25.27
C LEU A 103 -7.32 4.50 24.98
N PRO A 104 -8.36 5.19 25.52
CA PRO A 104 -9.74 4.84 25.21
C PRO A 104 -10.08 5.19 23.76
N ASP A 105 -10.41 4.17 22.97
CA ASP A 105 -10.81 4.32 21.57
C ASP A 105 -12.32 4.14 21.38
N THR A 106 -13.05 5.26 21.37
CA THR A 106 -14.50 5.27 21.14
C THR A 106 -14.88 4.86 19.71
N GLY A 107 -13.99 5.05 18.73
CA GLY A 107 -14.22 4.62 17.36
C GLY A 107 -14.24 3.09 17.25
N GLN A 108 -13.35 2.43 18.00
CA GLN A 108 -13.41 0.99 18.15
C GLN A 108 -14.71 0.53 18.82
N TRP A 109 -15.13 1.18 19.90
CA TRP A 109 -16.37 0.81 20.60
C TRP A 109 -17.61 0.94 19.71
N LEU A 110 -17.61 1.93 18.82
CA LEU A 110 -18.66 2.09 17.82
C LEU A 110 -18.69 0.90 16.85
N LEU A 111 -17.54 0.47 16.32
CA LEU A 111 -17.47 -0.69 15.42
C LEU A 111 -17.93 -1.97 16.12
N LEU A 112 -17.53 -2.18 17.37
CA LEU A 112 -17.97 -3.33 18.16
C LEU A 112 -19.47 -3.26 18.48
N ALA A 113 -20.01 -2.07 18.77
CA ALA A 113 -21.44 -1.87 19.00
C ALA A 113 -22.26 -2.13 17.73
N LEU A 114 -21.73 -1.80 16.55
CA LEU A 114 -22.36 -2.06 15.27
C LEU A 114 -22.40 -3.56 14.96
N ASN A 115 -21.36 -4.31 15.31
CA ASN A 115 -21.36 -5.77 15.11
C ASN A 115 -22.51 -6.47 15.85
N GLU A 116 -22.89 -6.00 17.04
CA GLU A 116 -24.01 -6.58 17.78
C GLU A 116 -25.38 -6.24 17.19
N LYS A 117 -25.47 -5.17 16.38
CA LYS A 117 -26.73 -4.68 15.80
C LYS A 117 -26.92 -5.07 14.34
N LEU A 118 -25.85 -5.41 13.63
CA LEU A 118 -25.89 -5.78 12.22
C LEU A 118 -26.27 -7.26 12.04
N PRO A 119 -26.87 -7.63 10.89
CA PRO A 119 -27.14 -9.03 10.56
C PRO A 119 -25.85 -9.85 10.55
N GLU A 120 -25.93 -11.11 11.00
CA GLU A 120 -24.77 -12.01 11.11
C GLU A 120 -23.97 -12.12 9.80
N ALA A 121 -24.65 -12.25 8.67
CA ALA A 121 -24.00 -12.28 7.35
C ALA A 121 -23.17 -11.01 7.04
N VAL A 122 -23.62 -9.83 7.47
CA VAL A 122 -22.87 -8.58 7.29
C VAL A 122 -21.65 -8.55 8.20
N VAL A 123 -21.80 -9.01 9.44
CA VAL A 123 -20.71 -9.09 10.41
C VAL A 123 -19.64 -10.07 9.95
N GLU A 124 -20.03 -11.21 9.39
CA GLU A 124 -19.10 -12.19 8.80
C GLU A 124 -18.30 -11.60 7.64
N ILE A 125 -18.94 -10.82 6.75
CA ILE A 125 -18.24 -10.14 5.65
C ILE A 125 -17.25 -9.09 6.19
N LEU A 126 -17.67 -8.30 7.18
CA LEU A 126 -16.78 -7.34 7.85
C LEU A 126 -15.64 -8.07 8.57
N ARG A 127 -15.85 -9.31 9.06
CA ARG A 127 -14.83 -10.13 9.72
C ARG A 127 -13.90 -10.84 8.75
N ALA A 128 -14.39 -11.19 7.57
CA ALA A 128 -13.67 -11.99 6.61
C ALA A 128 -12.32 -11.36 6.23
N HIS A 129 -11.30 -12.21 6.11
CA HIS A 129 -9.97 -11.80 5.65
C HIS A 129 -9.96 -11.63 4.12
N ILE A 130 -10.74 -10.68 3.62
CA ILE A 130 -10.93 -10.42 2.18
C ILE A 130 -9.67 -9.82 1.57
N ILE A 131 -9.06 -8.86 2.25
CA ILE A 131 -7.88 -8.16 1.77
C ILE A 131 -6.88 -7.94 2.91
N GLY A 132 -5.61 -8.03 2.58
CA GLY A 132 -4.48 -7.74 3.45
C GLY A 132 -3.44 -6.87 2.74
N LEU A 133 -2.32 -6.59 3.42
CA LEU A 133 -1.27 -5.73 2.89
C LEU A 133 -0.70 -6.23 1.56
N HIS A 134 -0.46 -7.53 1.45
CA HIS A 134 0.13 -8.16 0.27
C HIS A 134 -0.74 -7.95 -0.96
N HIS A 135 -2.06 -8.01 -0.80
CA HIS A 135 -3.01 -7.73 -1.88
C HIS A 135 -2.88 -6.28 -2.39
N PHE A 136 -2.79 -5.29 -1.52
CA PHE A 136 -2.62 -3.89 -1.95
C PHE A 136 -1.30 -3.66 -2.68
N LEU A 137 -0.24 -4.35 -2.25
CA LEU A 137 1.05 -4.33 -2.95
C LEU A 137 0.93 -5.02 -4.31
N MET A 138 0.24 -6.15 -4.38
CA MET A 138 0.05 -6.89 -5.62
C MET A 138 -0.83 -6.12 -6.62
N LEU A 139 -1.93 -5.52 -6.16
CA LEU A 139 -2.77 -4.61 -6.96
C LEU A 139 -1.94 -3.45 -7.54
N PHE A 140 -1.01 -2.91 -6.77
CA PHE A 140 -0.09 -1.89 -7.25
C PHE A 140 0.88 -2.43 -8.32
N ILE A 141 1.44 -3.63 -8.13
CA ILE A 141 2.28 -4.29 -9.12
C ILE A 141 1.49 -4.53 -10.42
N MET A 142 0.27 -5.07 -10.33
CA MET A 142 -0.63 -5.24 -11.48
C MET A 142 -0.88 -3.91 -12.20
N LEU A 143 -1.04 -2.81 -11.44
CA LEU A 143 -1.19 -1.47 -11.99
C LEU A 143 0.06 -1.01 -12.75
N ALA A 144 1.26 -1.28 -12.25
CA ALA A 144 2.49 -0.96 -12.96
C ALA A 144 2.64 -1.75 -14.27
N PHE A 145 2.28 -3.04 -14.27
CA PHE A 145 2.29 -3.89 -15.47
C PHE A 145 1.16 -3.56 -16.46
N SER A 146 0.08 -2.93 -16.00
CA SER A 146 -1.05 -2.52 -16.85
C SER A 146 -0.67 -1.55 -17.97
N VAL A 147 0.48 -0.88 -17.84
CA VAL A 147 1.02 0.00 -18.87
C VAL A 147 1.36 -0.78 -20.14
N LEU A 148 1.74 -2.06 -20.05
CA LEU A 148 1.95 -2.94 -21.20
C LEU A 148 0.67 -3.17 -22.04
N PHE A 149 -0.49 -2.88 -21.44
CA PHE A 149 -1.81 -3.05 -22.02
C PHE A 149 -2.43 -1.73 -22.50
N ASP A 150 -1.65 -0.64 -22.51
CA ASP A 150 -2.13 0.74 -22.75
C ASP A 150 -3.33 1.13 -21.87
N SER A 151 -3.50 0.41 -20.75
CA SER A 151 -4.61 0.57 -19.81
C SER A 151 -4.35 1.74 -18.86
N VAL A 152 -3.07 2.04 -18.61
CA VAL A 152 -2.58 3.18 -17.84
C VAL A 152 -1.55 3.94 -18.66
N LYS A 153 -1.48 5.26 -18.46
CA LYS A 153 -0.52 6.12 -19.14
C LYS A 153 0.92 5.72 -18.77
N ALA A 154 1.73 5.37 -19.77
CA ALA A 154 3.16 5.16 -19.61
C ALA A 154 3.90 6.41 -19.06
N PRO A 155 5.03 6.24 -18.36
CA PRO A 155 5.81 4.99 -18.15
C PRO A 155 5.59 4.24 -16.82
N GLY A 156 5.27 2.94 -16.81
CA GLY A 156 4.96 2.16 -15.61
C GLY A 156 6.00 2.27 -14.47
N LEU A 157 7.29 2.31 -14.79
CA LEU A 157 8.36 2.49 -13.80
C LEU A 157 8.31 3.85 -13.09
N GLY A 158 7.82 4.91 -13.74
CA GLY A 158 7.67 6.20 -13.07
C GLY A 158 6.47 6.23 -12.12
N LEU A 159 5.42 5.44 -12.39
CA LEU A 159 4.30 5.27 -11.44
C LEU A 159 4.81 4.51 -10.23
N GLY A 160 5.61 3.46 -10.48
CA GLY A 160 6.52 2.82 -9.54
C GLY A 160 7.28 3.82 -8.68
N ALA A 161 8.01 4.74 -9.31
CA ALA A 161 8.88 5.69 -8.64
C ALA A 161 8.08 6.62 -7.71
N ARG A 162 6.98 7.20 -8.21
CA ARG A 162 6.12 8.06 -7.38
C ARG A 162 5.55 7.31 -6.19
N TYR A 163 5.06 6.09 -6.39
CA TYR A 163 4.49 5.30 -5.31
C TYR A 163 5.53 4.98 -4.23
N MET A 164 6.70 4.48 -4.62
CA MET A 164 7.79 4.16 -3.70
C MET A 164 8.30 5.40 -2.97
N PHE A 165 8.47 6.52 -3.67
CA PHE A 165 8.89 7.78 -3.08
C PHE A 165 7.87 8.33 -2.07
N THR A 166 6.57 8.30 -2.43
CA THR A 166 5.49 8.78 -1.56
C THR A 166 5.38 7.90 -0.32
N MET A 167 5.49 6.59 -0.49
CA MET A 167 5.50 5.64 0.62
C MET A 167 6.69 5.88 1.54
N ALA A 168 7.89 6.11 1.00
CA ALA A 168 9.09 6.40 1.77
C ALA A 168 8.94 7.68 2.61
N ILE A 169 8.38 8.76 2.04
CA ILE A 169 8.07 9.99 2.80
C ILE A 169 7.09 9.68 3.94
N GLY A 170 6.00 8.96 3.66
CA GLY A 170 5.04 8.58 4.69
C GLY A 170 5.69 7.77 5.80
N ARG A 171 6.50 6.75 5.47
CA ARG A 171 7.20 5.98 6.51
C ARG A 171 8.19 6.81 7.32
N LEU A 172 8.90 7.74 6.69
CA LEU A 172 9.79 8.65 7.40
C LEU A 172 9.02 9.56 8.37
N LEU A 173 7.93 10.18 7.90
CA LEU A 173 7.07 11.02 8.75
C LEU A 173 6.53 10.22 9.93
N ARG A 174 6.06 8.99 9.69
CA ARG A 174 5.59 8.07 10.72
C ARG A 174 6.66 7.79 11.77
N ALA A 175 7.88 7.46 11.34
CA ALA A 175 9.00 7.19 12.23
C ALA A 175 9.41 8.43 13.04
N VAL A 176 9.43 9.61 12.43
CA VAL A 176 9.72 10.88 13.11
C VAL A 176 8.66 11.18 14.17
N THR A 177 7.36 11.07 13.82
CA THR A 177 6.27 11.29 14.78
C THR A 177 6.31 10.30 15.93
N PHE A 178 6.66 9.04 15.65
CA PHE A 178 6.75 7.97 16.63
C PHE A 178 7.91 8.16 17.63
N VAL A 179 9.09 8.54 17.16
CA VAL A 179 10.23 8.83 18.06
C VAL A 179 9.97 10.10 18.87
N SER A 180 9.25 11.06 18.29
CA SER A 180 8.94 12.34 18.95
C SER A 180 7.83 12.18 20.01
N THR A 181 6.91 11.23 19.82
CA THR A 181 5.80 10.98 20.76
C THR A 181 5.43 9.50 20.72
N ILE A 182 5.67 8.83 21.84
CA ILE A 182 5.47 7.39 21.96
C ILE A 182 4.13 7.13 22.64
N LEU A 183 3.29 6.30 22.03
CA LEU A 183 1.96 5.95 22.52
C LEU A 183 1.90 4.46 22.92
N PRO A 184 1.12 4.11 23.96
CA PRO A 184 0.90 2.72 24.32
C PRO A 184 0.07 2.03 23.24
N SER A 185 0.38 0.77 22.92
CA SER A 185 -0.36 0.03 21.90
C SER A 185 -1.79 -0.31 22.31
N ALA A 186 -2.72 -0.25 21.35
CA ALA A 186 -4.11 -0.71 21.51
C ALA A 186 -4.22 -2.24 21.74
N ARG A 187 -3.13 -2.98 21.52
CA ARG A 187 -3.11 -4.44 21.53
C ARG A 187 -3.39 -5.02 22.93
N PRO A 188 -4.27 -6.02 23.04
CA PRO A 188 -4.75 -6.52 24.32
C PRO A 188 -3.70 -7.23 25.19
N TRP A 189 -2.62 -7.71 24.60
CA TRP A 189 -1.53 -8.38 25.34
C TRP A 189 -0.44 -7.42 25.81
N CYS A 190 -0.51 -6.14 25.43
CA CYS A 190 0.51 -5.15 25.77
C CYS A 190 0.29 -4.52 27.15
N ALA A 191 -0.93 -4.55 27.69
CA ALA A 191 -1.24 -3.95 28.98
C ALA A 191 -2.02 -4.91 29.88
N SER A 192 -1.69 -4.88 31.18
CA SER A 192 -2.33 -5.70 32.21
C SER A 192 -3.78 -5.30 32.50
N ALA A 193 -4.14 -4.04 32.20
CA ALA A 193 -5.50 -3.52 32.26
C ALA A 193 -5.69 -2.42 31.20
N ARG A 194 -6.96 -2.18 30.82
CA ARG A 194 -7.33 -1.29 29.70
C ARG A 194 -7.11 0.19 30.00
N PHE A 195 -7.82 0.75 30.98
CA PHE A 195 -7.73 2.16 31.40
C PHE A 195 -8.55 2.33 32.67
N SER A 196 -8.31 3.42 33.40
CA SER A 196 -9.06 3.71 34.63
C SER A 196 -10.55 3.85 34.33
N ILE A 197 -11.37 3.08 35.06
CA ILE A 197 -12.83 3.10 34.90
C ILE A 197 -13.36 4.34 35.62
N PRO A 198 -14.13 5.22 34.96
CA PRO A 198 -14.75 6.36 35.64
C PRO A 198 -15.73 5.83 36.70
N GLY A 199 -15.89 6.55 37.82
CA GLY A 199 -16.75 6.11 38.93
C GLY A 199 -18.22 5.87 38.56
N HIS A 200 -18.70 6.52 37.48
CA HIS A 200 -20.04 6.34 36.93
C HIS A 200 -19.97 6.18 35.40
N PRO A 201 -19.60 5.00 34.88
CA PRO A 201 -19.55 4.75 33.44
C PRO A 201 -20.98 4.63 32.87
N HIS A 202 -21.21 5.22 31.70
CA HIS A 202 -22.51 5.13 31.03
C HIS A 202 -22.86 3.66 30.70
N HIS A 203 -24.10 3.25 30.93
CA HIS A 203 -24.56 1.86 30.76
C HIS A 203 -24.18 1.18 29.44
N TRP A 204 -24.24 1.88 28.30
CA TRP A 204 -23.86 1.29 27.01
C TRP A 204 -22.35 1.04 26.87
N ALA A 205 -21.52 1.82 27.59
CA ALA A 205 -20.08 1.78 27.52
C ALA A 205 -19.45 0.88 28.58
N GLN A 206 -20.18 0.56 29.66
CA GLN A 206 -19.76 -0.33 30.76
C GLN A 206 -19.07 -1.60 30.29
N LYS A 207 -19.59 -2.24 29.23
CA LYS A 207 -19.03 -3.46 28.65
C LYS A 207 -17.64 -3.29 27.99
N TYR A 208 -17.24 -2.06 27.64
CA TYR A 208 -15.94 -1.78 27.04
C TYR A 208 -14.85 -1.43 28.06
N TYR A 209 -15.23 -1.11 29.30
CA TYR A 209 -14.31 -0.68 30.37
C TYR A 209 -13.59 -1.81 31.10
N VAL A 210 -14.05 -3.05 31.00
CA VAL A 210 -13.51 -4.14 31.85
C VAL A 210 -12.13 -4.59 31.34
N PRO A 211 -11.20 -4.90 32.26
CA PRO A 211 -9.80 -5.17 31.96
C PRO A 211 -9.58 -6.32 30.97
N TYR A 212 -8.45 -6.26 30.25
CA TYR A 212 -7.89 -7.45 29.64
C TYR A 212 -7.61 -8.46 30.74
N ALA A 213 -8.12 -9.68 30.59
CA ALA A 213 -7.68 -10.73 31.47
C ALA A 213 -6.18 -10.95 31.21
N SER A 214 -5.41 -11.16 32.27
CA SER A 214 -4.05 -11.71 32.19
C SER A 214 -4.02 -13.11 31.55
N ASP A 215 -5.20 -13.69 31.26
CA ASP A 215 -5.37 -14.94 30.53
C ASP A 215 -5.34 -14.73 29.01
N ALA A 216 -4.32 -15.29 28.37
CA ALA A 216 -4.11 -15.32 26.92
C ALA A 216 -5.32 -15.85 26.13
N ASN A 217 -6.15 -16.71 26.72
CA ASN A 217 -7.29 -17.33 26.03
C ASN A 217 -8.49 -16.42 25.98
N ALA A 218 -8.64 -15.60 27.02
CA ALA A 218 -9.56 -14.49 26.97
C ALA A 218 -9.10 -13.45 25.94
N ILE A 219 -7.81 -13.16 25.86
CA ILE A 219 -7.24 -12.30 24.81
C ILE A 219 -7.53 -12.87 23.41
N ARG A 220 -7.32 -14.18 23.20
CA ARG A 220 -7.56 -14.84 21.92
C ARG A 220 -9.03 -14.86 21.52
N GLN A 221 -9.94 -15.21 22.41
CA GLN A 221 -11.38 -15.14 22.13
C GLN A 221 -11.82 -13.71 21.82
N VAL A 222 -11.24 -12.70 22.49
CA VAL A 222 -11.49 -11.30 22.17
C VAL A 222 -10.97 -10.93 20.77
N ILE A 223 -9.83 -11.48 20.33
CA ILE A 223 -9.29 -11.29 18.97
C ILE A 223 -10.12 -12.05 17.91
N GLN A 224 -10.52 -13.30 18.20
CA GLN A 224 -11.18 -14.18 17.22
C GLN A 224 -12.67 -13.88 17.08
N GLN A 225 -13.35 -13.55 18.18
CA GLN A 225 -14.80 -13.36 18.21
C GLN A 225 -15.18 -11.88 18.24
N ASP A 226 -14.21 -10.95 18.27
CA ASP A 226 -14.41 -9.50 18.41
C ASP A 226 -15.36 -9.12 19.56
N ILE A 227 -15.43 -9.95 20.60
CA ILE A 227 -16.34 -9.75 21.73
C ILE A 227 -15.68 -8.90 22.81
N ALA A 228 -16.52 -8.23 23.60
CA ALA A 228 -16.05 -7.42 24.73
C ALA A 228 -15.40 -8.26 25.86
N TYR A 229 -15.77 -9.55 25.95
CA TYR A 229 -15.43 -10.47 27.05
C TYR A 229 -15.18 -11.88 26.57
N ALA A 230 -14.29 -12.61 27.24
CA ALA A 230 -14.02 -14.00 26.93
C ALA A 230 -13.77 -14.85 28.19
N GLY A 231 -14.22 -16.11 28.14
CA GLY A 231 -14.05 -17.09 29.22
C GLY A 231 -12.68 -17.77 29.18
N THR A 232 -12.18 -18.14 30.36
CA THR A 232 -10.80 -18.57 30.63
C THR A 232 -10.53 -20.04 30.26
N SER A 233 -9.54 -20.33 29.41
CA SER A 233 -8.93 -21.67 29.27
C SER A 233 -7.71 -21.76 28.33
N LYS A 234 -6.54 -22.23 28.78
CA LYS A 234 -5.60 -23.00 27.93
C LYS A 234 -4.61 -22.33 26.93
N TYR A 235 -3.48 -21.74 27.37
CA TYR A 235 -2.42 -21.09 26.56
C TYR A 235 -2.09 -21.75 25.18
N LEU A 236 -1.99 -20.95 24.11
CA LEU A 236 -1.37 -21.30 22.83
C LEU A 236 -0.50 -20.11 22.36
N ASP A 237 0.73 -20.39 21.93
CA ASP A 237 1.78 -19.41 21.59
C ASP A 237 1.43 -18.41 20.48
N ASP A 238 2.22 -17.33 20.42
CA ASP A 238 2.18 -16.24 19.44
C ASP A 238 1.93 -16.71 18.00
N TYR A 239 1.10 -15.96 17.27
CA TYR A 239 0.90 -16.15 15.83
C TYR A 239 2.24 -15.94 15.10
N ARG A 240 2.87 -17.06 14.70
CA ARG A 240 3.99 -17.10 13.77
C ARG A 240 3.42 -17.09 12.36
N PRO A 241 3.62 -16.01 11.57
CA PRO A 241 3.21 -16.05 10.17
C PRO A 241 3.97 -17.19 9.48
N ASP A 242 3.31 -17.96 8.63
CA ASP A 242 4.00 -18.88 7.74
C ASP A 242 4.44 -18.07 6.52
N TRP A 243 5.75 -18.02 6.26
CA TRP A 243 6.32 -17.41 5.06
C TRP A 243 6.96 -18.46 4.14
N GLY A 244 6.60 -19.73 4.29
CA GLY A 244 7.18 -20.83 3.53
C GLY A 244 8.67 -21.01 3.83
N SER A 245 9.49 -21.15 2.79
CA SER A 245 10.94 -21.30 2.96
C SER A 245 11.61 -20.04 3.48
N MET A 246 10.96 -18.87 3.41
CA MET A 246 11.44 -17.63 4.01
C MET A 246 11.14 -17.51 5.51
N SER A 247 10.49 -18.49 6.13
CA SER A 247 10.17 -18.45 7.56
C SER A 247 11.40 -18.36 8.47
N PHE A 248 12.61 -18.64 7.98
CA PHE A 248 13.87 -18.37 8.69
C PHE A 248 14.13 -16.86 8.88
N LEU A 249 13.61 -16.00 7.99
CA LEU A 249 13.67 -14.55 8.17
C LEU A 249 12.83 -14.12 9.37
N ILE A 250 11.80 -14.87 9.75
CA ILE A 250 11.06 -14.62 10.99
C ILE A 250 12.00 -14.80 12.17
N ASP A 251 12.87 -15.80 12.15
CA ASP A 251 13.83 -15.98 13.25
C ASP A 251 14.90 -14.87 13.24
N PHE A 252 15.24 -14.31 12.07
CA PHE A 252 16.12 -13.14 11.96
C PHE A 252 15.45 -11.81 12.39
N LEU A 253 14.16 -11.65 12.09
CA LEU A 253 13.37 -10.45 12.36
C LEU A 253 12.63 -10.49 13.71
N ARG A 254 12.42 -11.68 14.28
CA ARG A 254 11.71 -12.02 15.53
C ARG A 254 12.26 -13.34 16.13
N PRO A 255 13.45 -13.30 16.76
CA PRO A 255 14.12 -14.49 17.30
C PRO A 255 13.46 -15.09 18.55
N THR A 256 13.49 -16.43 18.67
CA THR A 256 12.85 -17.18 19.77
C THR A 256 13.67 -17.27 21.06
N PRO A 257 13.03 -17.40 22.25
CA PRO A 257 13.63 -17.42 23.61
C PRO A 257 14.88 -18.28 23.83
N SER A 258 15.06 -19.36 23.09
CA SER A 258 16.06 -20.41 23.35
C SER A 258 17.52 -20.06 23.03
N GLU A 259 17.82 -18.91 22.41
CA GLU A 259 19.20 -18.50 22.12
C GLU A 259 19.74 -17.53 23.17
N GLY A 260 20.93 -17.86 23.73
CA GLY A 260 21.57 -17.22 24.89
C GLY A 260 22.07 -15.77 24.73
N SER A 261 22.98 -15.34 25.61
CA SER A 261 23.34 -13.94 25.98
C SER A 261 23.98 -13.05 24.90
N SER A 262 23.33 -12.89 23.75
CA SER A 262 23.67 -11.90 22.73
C SER A 262 22.95 -10.57 23.00
N TRP A 263 23.53 -9.44 22.59
CA TRP A 263 22.89 -8.11 22.50
C TRP A 263 21.52 -8.14 21.79
N TYR A 264 21.30 -9.16 20.97
CA TYR A 264 20.06 -9.52 20.31
C TYR A 264 18.92 -9.91 21.28
N ASN A 265 19.24 -10.43 22.47
CA ASN A 265 18.24 -10.67 23.53
C ASN A 265 17.74 -9.37 24.17
N LEU A 266 18.49 -8.26 24.11
CA LEU A 266 17.99 -6.95 24.54
C LEU A 266 16.90 -6.45 23.56
N LEU A 267 17.13 -6.60 22.24
CA LEU A 267 16.16 -6.31 21.18
C LEU A 267 14.86 -7.11 21.31
N LYS A 268 14.99 -8.37 21.72
CA LYS A 268 13.92 -9.35 21.87
C LYS A 268 13.15 -9.20 23.18
N LYS A 269 13.86 -9.03 24.30
CA LYS A 269 13.21 -8.77 25.58
C LYS A 269 12.37 -7.52 25.47
N ALA A 270 12.84 -6.49 24.73
CA ALA A 270 12.25 -5.17 24.58
C ALA A 270 10.79 -5.14 24.03
N GLY A 271 10.21 -6.24 23.56
CA GLY A 271 8.75 -6.25 23.29
C GLY A 271 8.36 -5.25 22.19
N GLY A 272 9.24 -5.09 21.20
CA GLY A 272 8.98 -4.26 20.03
C GLY A 272 7.64 -4.67 19.41
N GLY A 273 6.68 -3.74 19.43
CA GLY A 273 5.31 -3.99 18.98
C GLY A 273 4.21 -3.65 19.98
N CYS A 274 4.56 -3.27 21.21
CA CYS A 274 3.63 -2.72 22.21
C CYS A 274 3.71 -1.20 22.36
N ASN A 275 4.53 -0.56 21.52
CA ASN A 275 4.41 0.86 21.22
C ASN A 275 3.59 1.02 19.95
N ASP A 276 2.66 1.97 19.94
CA ASP A 276 1.93 2.31 18.74
C ASP A 276 2.67 3.37 17.90
N LEU A 277 2.61 3.19 16.59
CA LEU A 277 3.11 4.13 15.61
C LEU A 277 1.93 5.00 15.19
N LEU A 278 1.97 6.28 15.58
CA LEU A 278 0.95 7.35 15.50
C LEU A 278 -0.01 7.35 14.28
N TYR A 279 0.38 6.74 13.16
CA TYR A 279 -0.59 6.36 12.12
C TYR A 279 -0.24 5.03 11.44
N SER A 280 -1.26 4.35 10.90
CA SER A 280 -1.12 2.98 10.38
C SER A 280 -0.35 2.92 9.05
N GLY A 281 0.69 2.09 9.03
CA GLY A 281 1.45 1.80 7.81
C GLY A 281 0.65 0.97 6.79
N HIS A 282 -0.19 0.03 7.27
CA HIS A 282 -1.08 -0.76 6.41
C HIS A 282 -2.05 0.14 5.65
N MET A 283 -2.66 1.08 6.38
CA MET A 283 -3.59 2.04 5.81
C MET A 283 -2.90 3.01 4.84
N LEU A 284 -1.67 3.43 5.14
CA LEU A 284 -0.88 4.24 4.22
C LEU A 284 -0.70 3.52 2.87
N VAL A 285 -0.27 2.25 2.87
CA VAL A 285 -0.10 1.46 1.65
C VAL A 285 -1.43 1.29 0.91
N ALA A 286 -2.50 0.93 1.63
CA ALA A 286 -3.83 0.75 1.06
C ALA A 286 -4.35 2.01 0.36
N VAL A 287 -4.20 3.17 1.01
CA VAL A 287 -4.63 4.48 0.48
C VAL A 287 -3.79 4.91 -0.71
N LEU A 288 -2.46 4.72 -0.67
CA LEU A 288 -1.60 5.01 -1.82
C LEU A 288 -1.97 4.13 -3.03
N THR A 289 -2.30 2.85 -2.80
CA THR A 289 -2.77 1.95 -3.86
C THR A 289 -4.11 2.42 -4.41
N ALA A 290 -5.06 2.81 -3.56
CA ALA A 290 -6.36 3.33 -3.99
C ALA A 290 -6.24 4.65 -4.76
N MET A 291 -5.33 5.53 -4.36
CA MET A 291 -5.05 6.80 -5.05
C MET A 291 -4.40 6.54 -6.42
N ALA A 292 -3.40 5.66 -6.49
CA ALA A 292 -2.79 5.25 -7.75
C ALA A 292 -3.83 4.64 -8.69
N TRP A 293 -4.70 3.78 -8.16
CA TRP A 293 -5.76 3.15 -8.93
C TRP A 293 -6.82 4.16 -9.40
N THR A 294 -7.21 5.12 -8.56
CA THR A 294 -8.20 6.15 -8.92
C THR A 294 -7.68 7.05 -10.04
N GLU A 295 -6.38 7.36 -10.03
CA GLU A 295 -5.73 8.16 -11.08
C GLU A 295 -5.63 7.39 -12.42
N ALA A 296 -5.50 6.07 -12.35
CA ALA A 296 -5.33 5.18 -13.50
C ALA A 296 -6.67 4.66 -14.09
N HIS A 297 -7.53 4.12 -13.24
CA HIS A 297 -8.76 3.41 -13.53
C HIS A 297 -9.90 3.96 -12.67
N GLY A 298 -10.37 5.16 -13.01
CA GLY A 298 -11.60 5.72 -12.43
C GLY A 298 -12.83 4.84 -12.72
N GLY A 299 -13.92 5.05 -11.98
CA GLY A 299 -15.18 4.30 -12.14
C GLY A 299 -15.35 3.19 -11.11
N PHE A 300 -16.07 2.11 -11.48
CA PHE A 300 -16.51 1.06 -10.55
C PHE A 300 -15.35 0.32 -9.86
N SER A 301 -14.27 0.02 -10.58
CA SER A 301 -13.08 -0.63 -10.00
C SER A 301 -12.40 0.22 -8.92
N SER A 302 -12.35 1.54 -9.12
CA SER A 302 -11.79 2.47 -8.13
C SER A 302 -12.69 2.54 -6.90
N ALA A 303 -14.02 2.64 -7.09
CA ALA A 303 -14.96 2.60 -5.97
C ALA A 303 -14.81 1.32 -5.13
N LEU A 304 -14.64 0.17 -5.78
CA LEU A 304 -14.46 -1.11 -5.12
C LEU A 304 -13.14 -1.18 -4.32
N ILE A 305 -12.05 -0.63 -4.85
CA ILE A 305 -10.78 -0.55 -4.08
C ILE A 305 -10.92 0.38 -2.88
N TRP A 306 -11.65 1.49 -2.99
CA TRP A 306 -11.95 2.32 -1.82
C TRP A 306 -12.82 1.61 -0.80
N LEU A 307 -13.77 0.76 -1.22
CA LEU A 307 -14.51 -0.11 -0.30
C LEU A 307 -13.58 -1.11 0.41
N LEU A 308 -12.60 -1.66 -0.30
CA LEU A 308 -11.57 -2.54 0.29
C LEU A 308 -10.66 -1.79 1.27
N VAL A 309 -10.33 -0.52 1.01
CA VAL A 309 -9.62 0.34 1.98
C VAL A 309 -10.46 0.56 3.23
N MET A 310 -11.76 0.84 3.09
CA MET A 310 -12.66 1.02 4.24
C MET A 310 -12.82 -0.27 5.04
N HIS A 311 -12.91 -1.42 4.37
CA HIS A 311 -12.91 -2.73 4.99
C HIS A 311 -11.62 -2.98 5.77
N SER A 312 -10.45 -2.70 5.16
CA SER A 312 -9.16 -2.81 5.85
C SER A 312 -9.07 -1.88 7.08
N ALA A 313 -9.52 -0.63 6.97
CA ALA A 313 -9.52 0.32 8.08
C ALA A 313 -10.38 -0.19 9.26
N GLN A 314 -11.58 -0.65 8.95
CA GLN A 314 -12.49 -1.22 9.94
C GLN A 314 -11.85 -2.41 10.66
N ARG A 315 -11.14 -3.28 9.93
CA ARG A 315 -10.46 -4.45 10.52
C ARG A 315 -9.29 -4.07 11.40
N GLU A 316 -8.41 -3.18 10.95
CA GLU A 316 -7.24 -2.71 11.74
C GLU A 316 -7.67 -2.14 13.10
N ILE A 317 -8.78 -1.40 13.13
CA ILE A 317 -9.36 -0.83 14.36
C ILE A 317 -10.00 -1.93 15.21
N ARG A 318 -10.83 -2.79 14.60
CA ARG A 318 -11.56 -3.84 15.32
C ARG A 318 -10.60 -4.83 15.99
N GLU A 319 -9.59 -5.29 15.24
CA GLU A 319 -8.58 -6.27 15.65
C GLU A 319 -7.47 -5.64 16.53
N ARG A 320 -7.59 -4.35 16.87
CA ARG A 320 -6.68 -3.63 17.78
C ARG A 320 -5.24 -3.59 17.29
N HIS A 321 -5.05 -3.55 15.98
CA HIS A 321 -3.72 -3.34 15.41
C HIS A 321 -3.29 -1.89 15.54
N HIS A 322 -4.24 -0.97 15.40
CA HIS A 322 -4.06 0.47 15.49
C HIS A 322 -5.31 1.13 16.08
N TYR A 323 -5.16 2.32 16.65
CA TYR A 323 -6.28 3.15 17.07
C TYR A 323 -7.06 3.67 15.84
N THR A 324 -8.31 4.06 16.08
CA THR A 324 -9.15 4.71 15.06
C THR A 324 -8.48 5.94 14.47
N VAL A 325 -7.82 6.75 15.32
CA VAL A 325 -7.12 7.96 14.88
C VAL A 325 -6.00 7.62 13.90
N ASP A 326 -5.23 6.56 14.15
CA ASP A 326 -4.11 6.14 13.32
C ASP A 326 -4.56 5.77 11.90
N CYS A 327 -5.74 5.13 11.78
CA CYS A 327 -6.31 4.74 10.50
C CYS A 327 -6.85 5.96 9.74
N ILE A 328 -7.56 6.88 10.43
CA ILE A 328 -8.07 8.11 9.83
C ILE A 328 -6.92 9.02 9.37
N VAL A 329 -5.89 9.17 10.21
CA VAL A 329 -4.68 9.94 9.90
C VAL A 329 -3.97 9.38 8.68
N ALA A 330 -3.77 8.07 8.63
CA ALA A 330 -3.16 7.42 7.48
C ALA A 330 -3.95 7.69 6.18
N ILE A 331 -5.29 7.75 6.23
CA ILE A 331 -6.12 8.06 5.07
C ILE A 331 -5.88 9.48 4.55
N TYR A 332 -6.02 10.52 5.39
CA TYR A 332 -5.87 11.88 4.88
C TYR A 332 -4.40 12.22 4.58
N VAL A 333 -3.44 11.71 5.36
CA VAL A 333 -2.00 11.88 5.08
C VAL A 333 -1.64 11.18 3.78
N GLY A 334 -2.12 9.95 3.54
CA GLY A 334 -1.88 9.23 2.29
C GLY A 334 -2.41 9.99 1.07
N ILE A 335 -3.63 10.53 1.14
CA ILE A 335 -4.20 11.36 0.08
C ILE A 335 -3.37 12.63 -0.14
N LEU A 336 -3.02 13.34 0.94
CA LEU A 336 -2.24 14.57 0.90
C LEU A 336 -0.87 14.32 0.27
N LEU A 337 -0.14 13.32 0.77
CA LEU A 337 1.18 12.94 0.26
C LEU A 337 1.10 12.58 -1.23
N TRP A 338 0.11 11.79 -1.64
CA TRP A 338 -0.08 11.44 -3.05
C TRP A 338 -0.29 12.67 -3.94
N LYS A 339 -1.08 13.65 -3.48
CA LYS A 339 -1.31 14.91 -4.21
C LYS A 339 -0.05 15.76 -4.24
N MET A 340 0.67 15.87 -3.13
CA MET A 340 1.90 16.65 -3.01
C MET A 340 3.04 16.09 -3.85
N THR A 341 3.17 14.76 -3.96
CA THR A 341 4.22 14.10 -4.77
C THR A 341 3.85 13.96 -6.24
N GLY A 342 2.74 14.55 -6.69
CA GLY A 342 2.28 14.51 -8.09
C GLY A 342 3.32 14.99 -9.10
N PHE A 343 4.22 15.90 -8.69
CA PHE A 343 5.28 16.43 -9.56
C PHE A 343 6.29 15.36 -10.01
N VAL A 344 6.49 14.28 -9.24
CA VAL A 344 7.46 13.19 -9.55
C VAL A 344 7.02 12.42 -10.79
N TRP A 345 5.71 12.30 -11.00
CA TRP A 345 5.10 11.59 -12.13
C TRP A 345 4.67 12.54 -13.24
N SER A 346 4.45 13.82 -12.95
CA SER A 346 4.02 14.82 -13.92
C SER A 346 5.15 15.51 -14.70
N ALA A 347 6.10 14.73 -15.23
CA ALA A 347 7.01 15.24 -16.26
C ALA A 347 6.26 15.64 -17.56
N LYS A 348 5.02 15.14 -17.72
CA LYS A 348 4.15 15.42 -18.87
C LYS A 348 3.40 16.74 -18.77
N ASP A 349 3.03 17.23 -17.57
CA ASP A 349 2.43 18.56 -17.47
C ASP A 349 3.46 19.63 -17.82
N ARG A 350 4.74 19.46 -17.45
CA ARG A 350 5.78 20.41 -17.88
C ARG A 350 5.96 20.46 -19.40
N THR A 351 5.86 19.34 -20.09
CA THR A 351 5.97 19.31 -21.56
C THR A 351 4.69 19.79 -22.25
N ARG A 352 3.51 19.47 -21.71
CA ARG A 352 2.22 19.97 -22.21
C ARG A 352 2.07 21.47 -21.95
N ASP A 353 2.40 21.96 -20.78
CA ASP A 353 2.40 23.40 -20.45
C ASP A 353 3.47 24.14 -21.24
N SER A 354 4.65 23.55 -21.46
CA SER A 354 5.64 24.11 -22.37
C SER A 354 5.13 24.17 -23.82
N ARG A 355 4.39 23.14 -24.28
CA ARG A 355 3.75 23.16 -25.60
C ARG A 355 2.62 24.17 -25.67
N LEU A 356 1.77 24.27 -24.66
CA LEU A 356 0.66 25.22 -24.59
C LEU A 356 1.17 26.66 -24.54
N THR A 357 2.23 26.93 -23.77
CA THR A 357 2.89 28.24 -23.76
C THR A 357 3.59 28.55 -25.09
N LYS A 358 4.23 27.56 -25.74
CA LYS A 358 4.75 27.74 -27.11
C LYS A 358 3.63 28.01 -28.12
N LEU A 359 2.53 27.27 -28.08
CA LEU A 359 1.37 27.46 -28.95
C LEU A 359 0.70 28.82 -28.70
N GLY A 360 0.62 29.26 -27.44
CA GLY A 360 0.13 30.61 -27.10
C GLY A 360 1.03 31.72 -27.64
N LYS A 361 2.35 31.55 -27.59
CA LYS A 361 3.31 32.47 -28.21
C LYS A 361 3.21 32.49 -29.73
N ILE A 362 3.06 31.32 -30.36
CA ILE A 362 2.87 31.20 -31.80
C ILE A 362 1.55 31.86 -32.20
N GLN A 363 0.45 31.60 -31.49
CA GLN A 363 -0.84 32.23 -31.74
C GLN A 363 -0.76 33.75 -31.63
N GLY A 364 -0.07 34.29 -30.62
CA GLY A 364 0.15 35.73 -30.47
C GLY A 364 0.95 36.34 -31.63
N ARG A 365 2.04 35.67 -32.06
CA ARG A 365 2.84 36.09 -33.23
C ARG A 365 2.07 36.00 -34.54
N LEU A 366 1.25 34.97 -34.71
CA LEU A 366 0.45 34.75 -35.91
C LEU A 366 -0.65 35.82 -36.03
N LEU A 367 -1.25 36.23 -34.91
CA LEU A 367 -2.21 37.35 -34.87
C LEU A 367 -1.55 38.70 -35.21
N GLN A 368 -0.33 38.93 -34.74
CA GLN A 368 0.45 40.13 -35.03
C GLN A 368 0.88 40.18 -36.50
N ALA A 369 1.46 39.09 -37.03
CA ALA A 369 1.87 39.00 -38.43
C ALA A 369 0.68 39.14 -39.42
N ALA A 370 -0.48 38.57 -39.07
CA ALA A 370 -1.70 38.76 -39.85
C ALA A 370 -2.21 40.21 -39.83
N LYS A 371 -2.02 40.94 -38.72
CA LYS A 371 -2.38 42.36 -38.60
C LYS A 371 -1.42 43.26 -39.39
N ASP A 372 -0.14 42.90 -39.43
CA ASP A 372 0.91 43.64 -40.12
C ASP A 372 1.03 43.25 -41.61
N SER A 373 0.15 42.35 -42.10
CA SER A 373 0.12 41.83 -43.48
C SER A 373 1.41 41.12 -43.93
N ASP A 374 2.20 40.59 -42.98
CA ASP A 374 3.41 39.82 -43.26
C ASP A 374 3.05 38.35 -43.52
N MET A 375 2.82 38.03 -44.79
CA MET A 375 2.42 36.69 -45.23
C MET A 375 3.58 35.68 -45.21
N ASP A 376 4.83 36.15 -45.19
CA ASP A 376 6.01 35.28 -45.12
C ASP A 376 6.19 34.75 -43.69
N GLU A 377 6.03 35.61 -42.67
CA GLU A 377 6.07 35.20 -41.26
C GLU A 377 4.90 34.28 -40.89
N VAL A 378 3.70 34.50 -41.44
CA VAL A 378 2.55 33.58 -41.26
C VAL A 378 2.84 32.18 -41.80
N ARG A 379 3.48 32.09 -42.99
CA ARG A 379 3.82 30.81 -43.62
C ARG A 379 4.92 30.08 -42.85
N GLU A 380 5.90 30.79 -42.31
CA GLU A 380 6.95 30.22 -41.46
C GLU A 380 6.39 29.68 -40.14
N LEU A 381 5.54 30.45 -39.44
CA LEU A 381 4.93 30.06 -38.17
C LEU A 381 4.02 28.83 -38.32
N LEU A 382 3.29 28.71 -39.43
CA LEU A 382 2.49 27.51 -39.73
C LEU A 382 3.37 26.27 -39.96
N LYS A 383 4.50 26.44 -40.66
CA LYS A 383 5.46 25.37 -40.91
C LYS A 383 6.11 24.87 -39.61
N ASP A 384 6.41 25.78 -38.69
CA ASP A 384 6.94 25.45 -37.35
C ASP A 384 5.93 24.68 -36.48
N VAL A 385 4.63 24.97 -36.60
CA VAL A 385 3.57 24.19 -35.92
C VAL A 385 3.45 22.79 -36.52
N GLU A 386 3.58 22.68 -37.84
CA GLU A 386 3.47 21.41 -38.57
C GLU A 386 4.69 20.51 -38.30
N LEU A 387 5.90 21.08 -38.25
CA LEU A 387 7.13 20.40 -37.85
C LEU A 387 7.16 20.06 -36.35
N GLY A 388 6.60 20.92 -35.50
CA GLY A 388 6.46 20.67 -34.06
C GLY A 388 5.50 19.53 -33.70
N ASN A 389 4.53 19.23 -34.58
CA ASN A 389 3.64 18.07 -34.46
C ASN A 389 4.29 16.77 -34.94
N GLN A 390 5.29 16.86 -35.83
CA GLN A 390 6.14 15.74 -36.22
C GLN A 390 7.34 15.65 -35.26
N GLU A 391 7.10 15.17 -34.04
CA GLU A 391 8.22 14.70 -33.21
C GLU A 391 8.92 13.55 -33.94
N SER A 392 10.03 13.89 -34.59
CA SER A 392 10.97 12.93 -35.16
C SER A 392 11.27 11.86 -34.11
N PRO A 393 11.04 10.56 -34.39
CA PRO A 393 11.35 9.51 -33.45
C PRO A 393 12.87 9.49 -33.30
N LYS A 394 13.38 10.08 -32.21
CA LYS A 394 14.78 9.95 -31.83
C LYS A 394 15.08 8.46 -31.69
N LYS A 395 15.68 7.92 -32.74
CA LYS A 395 16.07 6.51 -32.93
C LYS A 395 17.25 6.23 -31.99
N GLY A 396 17.00 6.16 -30.69
CA GLY A 396 17.97 5.77 -29.68
C GLY A 396 18.22 4.27 -29.75
N SER A 397 19.48 3.88 -29.99
CA SER A 397 20.08 2.53 -30.01
C SER A 397 19.14 1.36 -29.69
N SER A 398 18.68 0.64 -30.72
CA SER A 398 17.71 -0.47 -30.58
C SER A 398 18.23 -1.62 -29.72
N LYS A 399 19.55 -1.85 -29.69
CA LYS A 399 20.17 -2.95 -28.92
C LYS A 399 20.08 -2.72 -27.41
N VAL A 400 20.38 -1.51 -26.93
CA VAL A 400 20.32 -1.18 -25.50
C VAL A 400 18.88 -1.25 -25.00
N MET A 401 17.94 -0.74 -25.80
CA MET A 401 16.52 -0.77 -25.44
C MET A 401 15.96 -2.19 -25.40
N TRP A 402 16.37 -3.04 -26.35
CA TRP A 402 15.97 -4.45 -26.39
C TRP A 402 16.58 -5.23 -25.21
N LEU A 403 17.85 -5.00 -24.88
CA LEU A 403 18.48 -5.59 -23.68
C LEU A 403 17.80 -5.14 -22.39
N PHE A 404 17.43 -3.86 -22.28
CA PHE A 404 16.68 -3.34 -21.14
C PHE A 404 15.30 -3.98 -21.02
N ALA A 405 14.57 -4.12 -22.13
CA ALA A 405 13.27 -4.76 -22.15
C ALA A 405 13.34 -6.23 -21.74
N CYS A 406 14.25 -7.00 -22.35
CA CYS A 406 14.49 -8.40 -22.02
C CYS A 406 14.94 -8.58 -20.55
N GLY A 407 15.87 -7.74 -20.09
CA GLY A 407 16.34 -7.75 -18.71
C GLY A 407 15.23 -7.44 -17.71
N THR A 408 14.37 -6.45 -18.01
CA THR A 408 13.24 -6.08 -17.14
C THR A 408 12.24 -7.23 -17.02
N ILE A 409 11.84 -7.86 -18.14
CA ILE A 409 10.93 -9.02 -18.09
C ILE A 409 11.56 -10.17 -17.32
N PHE A 410 12.80 -10.54 -17.68
CA PHE A 410 13.47 -11.68 -17.08
C PHE A 410 13.57 -11.50 -15.57
N PHE A 411 13.97 -10.31 -15.13
CA PHE A 411 14.02 -9.97 -13.72
C PHE A 411 12.65 -10.02 -13.06
N SER A 412 11.61 -9.41 -13.66
CA SER A 412 10.25 -9.44 -13.13
C SER A 412 9.66 -10.85 -13.02
N LEU A 413 9.81 -11.67 -14.06
CA LEU A 413 9.34 -13.06 -14.05
C LEU A 413 10.13 -13.90 -13.04
N THR A 414 11.44 -13.69 -12.94
CA THR A 414 12.27 -14.37 -11.95
C THR A 414 11.80 -14.02 -10.53
N ILE A 415 11.52 -12.74 -10.24
CA ILE A 415 10.97 -12.34 -8.93
C ILE A 415 9.63 -13.01 -8.67
N VAL A 416 8.72 -13.06 -9.65
CA VAL A 416 7.42 -13.71 -9.48
C VAL A 416 7.60 -15.20 -9.18
N VAL A 417 8.47 -15.90 -9.93
CA VAL A 417 8.77 -17.32 -9.68
C VAL A 417 9.40 -17.53 -8.30
N LEU A 418 10.33 -16.66 -7.89
CA LEU A 418 10.93 -16.71 -6.56
C LEU A 418 9.90 -16.46 -5.46
N ALA A 419 8.98 -15.50 -5.63
CA ALA A 419 7.89 -15.28 -4.69
C ALA A 419 7.03 -16.55 -4.55
N PHE A 420 6.61 -17.14 -5.68
CA PHE A 420 5.80 -18.36 -5.71
C PHE A 420 6.46 -19.58 -5.08
N THR A 421 7.77 -19.68 -5.21
CA THR A 421 8.54 -20.85 -4.74
C THR A 421 9.01 -20.70 -3.31
N TRP A 422 9.23 -19.47 -2.85
CA TRP A 422 9.84 -19.20 -1.55
C TRP A 422 8.85 -18.73 -0.49
N THR A 423 7.69 -18.21 -0.89
CA THR A 423 6.63 -17.81 0.05
C THR A 423 5.53 -18.86 0.10
N SER A 424 4.91 -19.05 1.27
CA SER A 424 3.77 -19.98 1.47
C SER A 424 2.49 -19.54 0.77
N ASP A 425 2.44 -18.29 0.33
CA ASP A 425 1.22 -17.60 -0.09
C ASP A 425 1.19 -17.32 -1.61
N GLY A 426 2.30 -17.61 -2.30
CA GLY A 426 2.48 -17.34 -3.73
C GLY A 426 3.02 -15.96 -4.00
#